data_AF-A0A937P9B4-F1
#
_entry.id   AF-A0A937P9B4-F1
#
_cell.length_a   1.000
_cell.length_b   1.000
_cell.length_c   1.000
_cell.angle_alpha   90.00
_cell.angle_beta   90.00
_cell.angle_gamma   90.00
#
_symmetry.space_group_name_H-M   'P 1'
#
loop_
_entity.id
_entity.type
_entity.pdbx_description
1 polymer ?
#
loop_
_entity_poly.entity_id
_entity_poly.type
_entity_poly.pdbx_seq_one_letter_code
_entity_poly.pdbx_strand_id
1 'polypeptide(L)'
;MNQLKTTLPAIIILICLSGYTGSQVYAQGSMPEALDTGTMQEQFDYLEERTRIYNDFRAIREDMFQKIKSNTIDSLTAEKNNVFQLKDQLQDQSTLIESLQVELQSTNGQLDQAIKNRDRLTFLGMSVHKILYNTIMWTIIAALAFLSGVLFLSNKRFYSIARNNKNDIEEIKEEFEAYRKKSRERYEQLAVQHHNELRKLKGK
;
A
#
# COMPACT_ATOMS: atom_id res chain seq x y z
N MET A 1 8.42 99.12 -24.40
CA MET A 1 9.85 98.68 -24.40
C MET A 1 10.25 97.94 -23.12
N ASN A 2 9.32 97.36 -22.34
CA ASN A 2 9.64 96.70 -21.05
C ASN A 2 9.90 95.18 -21.14
N GLN A 3 9.67 94.54 -22.29
CA GLN A 3 9.97 93.11 -22.48
C GLN A 3 11.44 92.83 -22.84
N LEU A 4 12.21 93.88 -23.18
CA LEU A 4 13.63 93.77 -23.55
C LEU A 4 14.57 93.88 -22.34
N LYS A 5 14.12 94.51 -21.24
CA LYS A 5 14.93 94.70 -20.03
C LYS A 5 14.87 93.50 -19.07
N THR A 6 13.78 92.73 -19.08
CA THR A 6 13.59 91.54 -18.24
C THR A 6 14.25 90.28 -18.80
N THR A 7 14.54 90.24 -20.11
CA THR A 7 15.15 89.09 -20.80
C THR A 7 16.69 89.13 -20.82
N LEU A 8 17.30 90.30 -20.66
CA LEU A 8 18.75 90.48 -20.55
C LEU A 8 19.42 89.74 -19.37
N PRO A 9 18.91 89.79 -18.12
CA PRO A 9 19.52 89.03 -17.03
C PRO A 9 19.36 87.51 -17.20
N ALA A 10 18.27 87.06 -17.85
CA ALA A 10 18.04 85.65 -18.13
C ALA A 10 19.01 85.09 -19.17
N ILE A 11 19.41 85.88 -20.18
CA ILE A 11 20.39 85.49 -21.20
C ILE A 11 21.81 85.42 -20.60
N ILE A 12 22.17 86.30 -19.66
CA ILE A 12 23.47 86.26 -18.97
C ILE A 12 23.57 85.03 -18.05
N ILE A 13 22.48 84.65 -17.38
CA ILE A 13 22.42 83.42 -16.58
C ILE A 13 22.53 82.18 -17.47
N LEU A 14 21.98 82.20 -18.68
CA LEU A 14 22.06 81.10 -19.65
C LEU A 14 23.48 80.92 -20.22
N ILE A 15 24.25 82.01 -20.38
CA ILE A 15 25.65 81.97 -20.85
C ILE A 15 26.62 81.52 -19.75
N CYS A 16 26.32 81.83 -18.48
CA CYS A 16 27.09 81.26 -17.35
C CYS A 16 26.88 79.76 -17.17
N LEU A 17 25.76 79.20 -17.63
CA LEU A 17 25.46 77.77 -17.51
C LEU A 17 26.18 76.90 -18.57
N SER A 18 26.60 77.47 -19.70
CA SER A 18 27.30 76.75 -20.78
C SER A 18 28.83 76.76 -20.65
N GLY A 19 29.39 77.51 -19.70
CA GLY A 19 30.84 77.55 -19.42
C GLY A 19 31.38 76.35 -18.62
N TYR A 20 30.53 75.43 -18.17
CA TYR A 20 30.92 74.26 -17.38
C TYR A 20 31.27 73.07 -18.26
N THR A 21 32.23 73.22 -19.19
CA THR A 21 32.81 72.09 -19.91
C THR A 21 34.31 72.04 -19.67
N GLY A 22 34.76 70.98 -19.00
CA GLY A 22 36.13 70.51 -19.09
C GLY A 22 37.07 70.87 -17.94
N SER A 23 36.70 70.64 -16.69
CA SER A 23 37.72 70.29 -15.68
C SER A 23 38.20 68.88 -15.99
N GLN A 24 39.40 68.76 -16.55
CA GLN A 24 40.14 67.51 -16.65
C GLN A 24 40.37 66.97 -15.23
N VAL A 25 39.59 65.97 -14.83
CA VAL A 25 39.88 65.17 -13.64
C VAL A 25 41.09 64.31 -13.98
N TYR A 26 42.22 64.56 -13.34
CA TYR A 26 43.35 63.65 -13.37
C TYR A 26 42.89 62.33 -12.76
N ALA A 27 42.73 61.31 -13.61
CA ALA A 27 42.48 59.95 -13.17
C ALA A 27 43.64 59.53 -12.24
N GLN A 28 43.33 59.31 -10.97
CA GLN A 28 44.18 58.53 -10.08
C GLN A 28 44.43 57.19 -10.76
N GLY A 29 45.69 56.72 -10.71
CA GLY A 29 46.13 55.52 -11.42
C GLY A 29 45.14 54.36 -11.24
N SER A 30 44.74 53.76 -12.35
CA SER A 30 43.72 52.72 -12.44
C SER A 30 43.84 51.67 -11.34
N MET A 31 42.70 51.30 -10.76
CA MET A 31 42.63 50.20 -9.81
C MET A 31 43.20 48.93 -10.48
N PRO A 32 44.10 48.19 -9.81
CA PRO A 32 44.70 47.02 -10.40
C PRO A 32 43.66 45.91 -10.63
N GLU A 33 43.71 45.32 -11.82
CA GLU A 33 42.75 44.32 -12.34
C GLU A 33 42.61 43.09 -11.42
N ALA A 34 43.70 42.70 -10.75
CA ALA A 34 43.70 41.61 -9.78
C ALA A 34 42.70 41.82 -8.61
N LEU A 35 42.37 43.07 -8.24
CA LEU A 35 41.41 43.39 -7.19
C LEU A 35 39.94 43.32 -7.64
N ASP A 36 39.69 43.30 -8.95
CA ASP A 36 38.34 43.23 -9.51
C ASP A 36 37.97 41.81 -9.95
N THR A 37 38.92 41.01 -10.43
CA THR A 37 38.63 39.68 -11.00
C THR A 37 39.24 38.51 -10.24
N GLY A 38 40.23 38.74 -9.38
CA GLY A 38 40.94 37.68 -8.66
C GLY A 38 40.13 37.09 -7.50
N THR A 39 40.45 35.85 -7.14
CA THR A 39 39.95 35.24 -5.89
C THR A 39 40.41 36.03 -4.67
N MET A 40 39.75 35.91 -3.52
CA MET A 40 40.20 36.61 -2.30
C MET A 40 41.69 36.35 -2.00
N GLN A 41 42.14 35.12 -2.19
CA GLN A 41 43.55 34.76 -1.99
C GLN A 41 44.47 35.51 -2.96
N GLU A 42 44.14 35.55 -4.25
CA GLU A 42 44.90 36.30 -5.26
C GLU A 42 44.90 37.81 -4.98
N GLN A 43 43.82 38.37 -4.44
CA GLN A 43 43.76 39.78 -4.04
C GLN A 43 44.71 40.10 -2.88
N PHE A 44 44.80 39.20 -1.88
CA PHE A 44 45.74 39.31 -0.77
C PHE A 44 47.19 39.08 -1.21
N ASP A 45 47.45 38.08 -2.05
CA ASP A 45 48.78 37.80 -2.59
C ASP A 45 49.29 38.97 -3.45
N TYR A 46 48.41 39.59 -4.24
CA TYR A 46 48.74 40.79 -5.01
C TYR A 46 49.14 41.97 -4.11
N LEU A 47 48.42 42.18 -3.00
CA LEU A 47 48.82 43.18 -2.00
C LEU A 47 50.19 42.83 -1.40
N GLU A 48 50.42 41.57 -1.07
CA GLU A 48 51.67 41.13 -0.46
C GLU A 48 52.89 41.32 -1.36
N GLU A 49 52.74 41.05 -2.65
CA GLU A 49 53.82 41.17 -3.64
C GLU A 49 54.09 42.63 -4.05
N ARG A 50 53.04 43.45 -4.18
CA ARG A 50 53.16 44.81 -4.73
C ARG A 50 53.37 45.91 -3.70
N THR A 51 53.15 45.64 -2.41
CA THR A 51 53.35 46.65 -1.36
C THR A 51 54.65 46.40 -0.60
N ARG A 52 55.40 47.48 -0.34
CA ARG A 52 56.69 47.40 0.34
C ARG A 52 56.51 47.51 1.86
N ILE A 53 57.32 46.77 2.60
CA ILE A 53 57.41 46.85 4.06
C ILE A 53 58.50 47.87 4.42
N TYR A 54 58.20 48.77 5.36
CA TYR A 54 59.13 49.73 5.93
C TYR A 54 58.87 49.88 7.43
N ASN A 55 59.90 49.66 8.26
CA ASN A 55 59.82 49.69 9.73
C ASN A 55 58.65 48.86 10.29
N ASP A 56 58.50 47.61 9.85
CA ASP A 56 57.40 46.70 10.22
C ASP A 56 55.99 47.14 9.79
N PHE A 57 55.86 48.26 9.05
CA PHE A 57 54.60 48.72 8.49
C PHE A 57 54.56 48.50 6.97
N ARG A 58 53.44 47.95 6.48
CA ARG A 58 53.18 47.77 5.04
C ARG A 58 52.32 48.94 4.55
N ALA A 59 52.85 49.72 3.61
CA ALA A 59 52.12 50.85 3.04
C ALA A 59 51.17 50.36 1.94
N ILE A 60 49.87 50.37 2.24
CA ILE A 60 48.79 50.00 1.30
C ILE A 60 48.04 51.27 0.92
N ARG A 61 47.65 51.39 -0.35
CA ARG A 61 46.83 52.51 -0.82
C ARG A 61 45.40 52.37 -0.26
N GLU A 62 44.84 53.46 0.25
CA GLU A 62 43.55 53.43 0.97
C GLU A 62 42.38 52.92 0.13
N ASP A 63 42.31 53.31 -1.14
CA ASP A 63 41.35 52.82 -2.14
C ASP A 63 41.39 51.28 -2.31
N MET A 64 42.60 50.71 -2.39
CA MET A 64 42.81 49.26 -2.50
C MET A 64 42.41 48.54 -1.21
N PHE A 65 42.74 49.12 -0.05
CA PHE A 65 42.37 48.57 1.24
C PHE A 65 40.84 48.52 1.42
N GLN A 66 40.15 49.63 1.10
CA GLN A 66 38.69 49.67 1.15
C GLN A 66 38.03 48.69 0.18
N LYS A 67 38.60 48.52 -1.02
CA LYS A 67 38.10 47.57 -2.02
C LYS A 67 38.19 46.12 -1.51
N ILE A 68 39.34 45.69 -1.02
CA ILE A 68 39.53 44.32 -0.51
C ILE A 68 38.66 44.06 0.73
N LYS A 69 38.52 45.07 1.60
CA LYS A 69 37.60 45.01 2.73
C LYS A 69 36.15 44.76 2.25
N SER A 70 35.68 45.51 1.24
CA SER A 70 34.35 45.29 0.65
C SER A 70 34.23 43.88 0.09
N ASN A 71 35.15 43.47 -0.79
CA ASN A 71 35.13 42.16 -1.44
C ASN A 71 35.13 41.00 -0.43
N THR A 72 35.86 41.14 0.69
CA THR A 72 35.91 40.16 1.78
C THR A 72 34.58 40.07 2.51
N ILE A 73 33.97 41.22 2.83
CA ILE A 73 32.65 41.28 3.47
C ILE A 73 31.57 40.71 2.55
N ASP A 74 31.64 41.02 1.25
CA ASP A 74 30.70 40.54 0.24
C ASP A 74 30.78 39.01 0.11
N SER A 75 31.99 38.45 0.05
CA SER A 75 32.22 37.00 0.02
C SER A 75 31.73 36.31 1.28
N LEU A 76 32.01 36.88 2.47
CA LEU A 76 31.52 36.33 3.73
C LEU A 76 29.99 36.38 3.83
N THR A 77 29.38 37.44 3.30
CA THR A 77 27.92 37.59 3.27
C THR A 77 27.30 36.60 2.30
N ALA A 78 27.91 36.37 1.13
CA ALA A 78 27.50 35.35 0.18
C ALA A 78 27.54 33.95 0.79
N GLU A 79 28.64 33.58 1.44
CA GLU A 79 28.76 32.28 2.13
C GLU A 79 27.75 32.13 3.26
N LYS A 80 27.53 33.18 4.06
CA LYS A 80 26.50 33.17 5.11
C LYS A 80 25.11 32.95 4.52
N ASN A 81 24.79 33.58 3.39
CA ASN A 81 23.51 33.38 2.69
C ASN A 81 23.39 31.96 2.14
N ASN A 82 24.47 31.39 1.58
CA ASN A 82 24.49 30.00 1.12
C ASN A 82 24.23 29.02 2.28
N VAL A 83 24.84 29.25 3.44
CA VAL A 83 24.59 28.43 4.65
C VAL A 83 23.14 28.54 5.10
N PHE A 84 22.54 29.73 5.07
CA PHE A 84 21.12 29.89 5.39
C PHE A 84 20.22 29.15 4.41
N GLN A 85 20.48 29.26 3.10
CA GLN A 85 19.73 28.55 2.07
C GLN A 85 19.86 27.02 2.21
N LEU A 86 21.07 26.51 2.46
CA LEU A 86 21.27 25.07 2.72
C LEU A 86 20.51 24.60 3.96
N LYS A 87 20.50 25.41 5.03
CA LYS A 87 19.77 25.08 6.26
C LYS A 87 18.26 25.05 6.02
N ASP A 88 17.74 25.99 5.23
CA ASP A 88 16.33 26.05 4.86
C ASP A 88 15.94 24.83 4.01
N GLN A 89 16.74 24.50 3.00
CA GLN A 89 16.56 23.28 2.20
C GLN A 89 16.63 22.00 3.02
N LEU A 90 17.51 21.94 4.02
CA LEU A 90 17.63 20.77 4.92
C LEU A 90 16.38 20.65 5.79
N GLN A 91 15.84 21.77 6.27
CA GLN A 91 14.59 21.79 7.02
C GLN A 91 13.42 21.35 6.14
N ASP A 92 13.31 21.85 4.91
CA ASP A 92 12.30 21.42 3.93
C ASP A 92 12.40 19.91 3.66
N GLN A 93 13.61 19.40 3.41
CA GLN A 93 13.83 17.97 3.22
C GLN A 93 13.45 17.14 4.44
N SER A 94 13.76 17.61 5.66
CA SER A 94 13.35 16.94 6.90
C SER A 94 11.83 16.84 7.01
N THR A 95 11.11 17.93 6.72
CA THR A 95 9.63 17.92 6.75
C THR A 95 9.04 17.01 5.67
N LEU A 96 9.66 16.97 4.48
CA LEU A 96 9.27 16.04 3.42
C LEU A 96 9.48 14.58 3.84
N ILE A 97 10.61 14.26 4.49
CA ILE A 97 10.89 12.92 5.00
C ILE A 97 9.87 12.52 6.06
N GLU A 98 9.55 13.41 7.00
CA GLU A 98 8.54 13.16 8.02
C GLU A 98 7.16 12.90 7.39
N SER A 99 6.74 13.74 6.43
CA SER A 99 5.46 13.53 5.71
C SER A 99 5.43 12.22 4.93
N LEU A 100 6.51 11.88 4.20
CA LEU A 100 6.66 10.60 3.51
C LEU A 100 6.59 9.41 4.47
N GLN A 101 7.17 9.54 5.66
CA GLN A 101 7.15 8.49 6.67
C GLN A 101 5.73 8.30 7.25
N VAL A 102 5.02 9.40 7.52
CA VAL A 102 3.61 9.36 7.94
C VAL A 102 2.73 8.73 6.85
N GLU A 103 2.94 9.08 5.58
CA GLU A 103 2.22 8.49 4.45
C GLU A 103 2.53 7.00 4.30
N LEU A 104 3.80 6.60 4.42
CA LEU A 104 4.20 5.19 4.41
C LEU A 104 3.55 4.40 5.54
N GLN A 105 3.51 4.96 6.74
CA GLN A 105 2.86 4.32 7.89
C GLN A 105 1.35 4.18 7.68
N SER A 106 0.70 5.22 7.14
CA SER A 106 -0.72 5.21 6.78
C SER A 106 -1.02 4.16 5.71
N THR A 107 -0.26 4.13 4.61
CA THR A 107 -0.43 3.18 3.51
C THR A 107 -0.19 1.74 3.96
N ASN A 108 0.84 1.48 4.79
CA ASN A 108 1.05 0.15 5.37
C ASN A 108 -0.10 -0.26 6.30
N GLY A 109 -0.63 0.68 7.10
CA GLY A 109 -1.81 0.45 7.93
C GLY A 109 -3.05 0.12 7.10
N GLN A 110 -3.28 0.84 6.00
CA GLN A 110 -4.37 0.57 5.05
C GLN A 110 -4.18 -0.77 4.35
N LEU A 111 -2.94 -1.15 4.00
CA LEU A 111 -2.64 -2.44 3.38
C LEU A 111 -2.91 -3.59 4.35
N ASP A 112 -2.51 -3.49 5.63
CA ASP A 112 -2.84 -4.48 6.66
C ASP A 112 -4.36 -4.58 6.90
N GLN A 113 -5.06 -3.44 6.94
CA GLN A 113 -6.52 -3.42 7.02
C GLN A 113 -7.16 -4.05 5.78
N ALA A 114 -6.66 -3.77 4.58
CA ALA A 114 -7.16 -4.33 3.34
C ALA A 114 -6.92 -5.85 3.27
N ILE A 115 -5.77 -6.35 3.74
CA ILE A 115 -5.51 -7.79 3.89
C ILE A 115 -6.50 -8.41 4.87
N LYS A 116 -6.65 -7.82 6.07
CA LYS A 116 -7.61 -8.28 7.08
C LYS A 116 -9.04 -8.30 6.56
N ASN A 117 -9.44 -7.30 5.78
CA ASN A 117 -10.80 -7.20 5.21
C ASN A 117 -10.99 -8.17 4.03
N ARG A 118 -9.99 -8.31 3.15
CA ARG A 118 -10.03 -9.24 2.01
C ARG A 118 -10.13 -10.69 2.47
N ASP A 119 -9.45 -11.03 3.56
CA ASP A 119 -9.45 -12.38 4.10
C ASP A 119 -10.69 -12.69 4.96
N ARG A 120 -11.57 -11.70 5.19
CA ARG A 120 -12.83 -11.85 5.91
C ARG A 120 -14.01 -11.94 4.94
N LEU A 121 -14.75 -13.05 5.00
CA LEU A 121 -16.07 -13.19 4.41
C LEU A 121 -17.11 -13.15 5.52
N THR A 122 -18.20 -12.40 5.34
CA THR A 122 -19.30 -12.35 6.31
C THR A 122 -20.12 -13.62 6.19
N PHE A 123 -20.05 -14.50 7.18
CA PHE A 123 -20.84 -15.72 7.25
C PHE A 123 -21.70 -15.65 8.53
N LEU A 124 -23.02 -15.66 8.38
CA LEU A 124 -23.99 -15.53 9.49
C LEU A 124 -23.77 -14.27 10.38
N GLY A 125 -23.41 -13.15 9.76
CA GLY A 125 -23.20 -11.87 10.46
C GLY A 125 -21.86 -11.73 11.20
N MET A 126 -21.03 -12.79 11.23
CA MET A 126 -19.67 -12.75 11.76
C MET A 126 -18.64 -12.78 10.62
N SER A 127 -17.55 -12.05 10.78
CA SER A 127 -16.45 -12.05 9.82
C SER A 127 -15.57 -13.30 10.02
N VAL A 128 -15.54 -14.21 9.05
CA VAL A 128 -14.81 -15.47 9.11
C VAL A 128 -13.69 -15.46 8.08
N HIS A 129 -12.53 -16.03 8.42
CA HIS A 129 -11.40 -16.12 7.50
C HIS A 129 -11.74 -17.01 6.29
N LYS A 130 -11.35 -16.59 5.08
CA LYS A 130 -11.59 -17.32 3.81
C LYS A 130 -11.15 -18.80 3.84
N ILE A 131 -10.03 -19.11 4.50
CA ILE A 131 -9.53 -20.48 4.65
C ILE A 131 -10.49 -21.29 5.53
N LEU A 132 -10.87 -20.75 6.69
CA LEU A 132 -11.82 -21.39 7.60
C LEU A 132 -13.16 -21.65 6.91
N TYR A 133 -13.67 -20.68 6.14
CA TYR A 133 -14.90 -20.86 5.35
C TYR A 133 -14.79 -22.04 4.38
N ASN A 134 -13.73 -22.09 3.57
CA ASN A 134 -13.54 -23.17 2.61
C ASN A 134 -13.42 -24.53 3.32
N THR A 135 -12.65 -24.61 4.40
CA THR A 135 -12.52 -25.83 5.19
C THR A 135 -13.86 -26.28 5.76
N ILE A 136 -14.62 -25.39 6.39
CA ILE A 136 -15.93 -25.72 6.94
C ILE A 136 -16.90 -26.19 5.84
N MET A 137 -16.96 -25.50 4.69
CA MET A 137 -17.82 -25.90 3.57
C MET A 137 -17.48 -27.29 3.05
N TRP A 138 -16.20 -27.59 2.81
CA TRP A 138 -15.79 -28.93 2.36
C TRP A 138 -16.04 -30.00 3.42
N THR A 139 -15.88 -29.69 4.72
CA THR A 139 -16.21 -30.66 5.79
C THR A 139 -17.70 -30.97 5.84
N ILE A 140 -18.57 -29.98 5.65
CA ILE A 140 -20.03 -30.17 5.59
C ILE A 140 -20.38 -31.03 4.37
N ILE A 141 -19.82 -30.71 3.19
CA ILE A 141 -20.04 -31.49 1.97
C ILE A 141 -19.59 -32.94 2.16
N ALA A 142 -18.40 -33.16 2.74
CA ALA A 142 -17.88 -34.50 3.00
C ALA A 142 -18.75 -35.27 4.01
N ALA A 143 -19.21 -34.62 5.08
CA ALA A 143 -20.10 -35.22 6.07
C ALA A 143 -21.44 -35.64 5.46
N LEU A 144 -22.06 -34.78 4.64
CA LEU A 144 -23.30 -35.13 3.94
C LEU A 144 -23.08 -36.26 2.92
N ALA A 145 -21.98 -36.23 2.18
CA ALA A 145 -21.64 -37.29 1.24
C ALA A 145 -21.46 -38.64 1.94
N PHE A 146 -20.78 -38.64 3.08
CA PHE A 146 -20.60 -39.82 3.92
C PHE A 146 -21.95 -40.35 4.45
N LEU A 147 -22.78 -39.47 5.02
CA LEU A 147 -24.11 -39.85 5.52
C LEU A 147 -24.99 -40.41 4.41
N SER A 148 -24.99 -39.79 3.23
CA SER A 148 -25.70 -40.27 2.04
C SER A 148 -25.22 -41.67 1.63
N GLY A 149 -23.91 -41.91 1.62
CA GLY A 149 -23.34 -43.22 1.34
C GLY A 149 -23.79 -44.29 2.35
N VAL A 150 -23.78 -43.98 3.64
CA VAL A 150 -24.26 -44.88 4.71
C VAL A 150 -25.74 -45.20 4.54
N LEU A 151 -26.58 -44.20 4.25
CA LEU A 151 -28.00 -44.40 4.00
C LEU A 151 -28.24 -45.25 2.76
N PHE A 152 -27.52 -45.01 1.67
CA PHE A 152 -27.64 -45.79 0.44
C PHE A 152 -27.31 -47.28 0.67
N LEU A 153 -26.21 -47.56 1.37
CA LEU A 153 -25.83 -48.94 1.71
C LEU A 153 -26.85 -49.60 2.64
N SER A 154 -27.33 -48.87 3.64
CA SER A 154 -28.34 -49.37 4.58
C SER A 154 -29.65 -49.66 3.85
N ASN A 155 -30.11 -48.76 2.99
CA ASN A 155 -31.33 -48.94 2.18
C ASN A 155 -31.23 -50.16 1.25
N LYS A 156 -30.08 -50.39 0.61
CA LYS A 156 -29.87 -51.59 -0.23
C LYS A 156 -29.97 -52.88 0.59
N ARG A 157 -29.42 -52.89 1.80
CA ARG A 157 -29.52 -54.03 2.72
C ARG A 157 -30.97 -54.26 3.17
N PHE A 158 -31.68 -53.21 3.58
CA PHE A 158 -33.08 -53.30 3.98
C PHE A 158 -33.97 -53.81 2.85
N TYR A 159 -33.77 -53.33 1.62
CA TYR A 159 -34.53 -53.82 0.46
C TYR A 159 -34.28 -55.32 0.20
N SER A 160 -33.03 -55.77 0.29
CA SER A 160 -32.70 -57.20 0.12
C SER A 160 -33.33 -58.07 1.20
N ILE A 161 -33.28 -57.64 2.47
CA ILE A 161 -33.86 -58.39 3.59
C ILE A 161 -35.39 -58.42 3.45
N ALA A 162 -36.02 -57.30 3.12
CA ALA A 162 -37.47 -57.23 2.89
C ALA A 162 -37.91 -58.15 1.75
N ARG A 163 -37.12 -58.25 0.68
CA ARG A 163 -37.39 -59.19 -0.42
C ARG A 163 -37.28 -60.65 0.03
N ASN A 164 -36.23 -61.01 0.77
CA ASN A 164 -36.06 -62.36 1.28
C ASN A 164 -37.20 -62.72 2.23
N ASN A 165 -37.52 -61.86 3.20
CA ASN A 165 -38.65 -62.07 4.12
C ASN A 165 -39.98 -62.24 3.38
N LYS A 166 -40.20 -61.52 2.28
CA LYS A 166 -41.41 -61.69 1.45
C LYS A 166 -41.45 -63.09 0.83
N ASN A 167 -40.32 -63.55 0.27
CA ASN A 167 -40.22 -64.89 -0.31
C ASN A 167 -40.41 -65.97 0.76
N ASP A 168 -39.77 -65.84 1.93
CA ASP A 168 -39.91 -66.79 3.04
C ASP A 168 -41.37 -66.89 3.51
N ILE A 169 -42.08 -65.76 3.57
CA ILE A 169 -43.52 -65.73 3.89
C ILE A 169 -44.35 -66.43 2.82
N GLU A 170 -43.99 -66.30 1.54
CA GLU A 170 -44.66 -66.95 0.43
C GLU A 170 -44.46 -68.47 0.47
N GLU A 171 -43.22 -68.92 0.69
CA GLU A 171 -42.88 -70.34 0.86
C GLU A 171 -43.62 -70.97 2.05
N ILE A 172 -43.60 -70.33 3.23
CA ILE A 172 -44.31 -70.82 4.42
C ILE A 172 -45.83 -70.91 4.17
N LYS A 173 -46.40 -69.98 3.40
CA LYS A 173 -47.83 -70.03 3.04
C LYS A 173 -48.13 -71.21 2.13
N GLU A 174 -47.31 -71.44 1.11
CA GLU A 174 -47.46 -72.58 0.20
C GLU A 174 -47.33 -73.92 0.97
N GLU A 175 -46.34 -74.03 1.85
CA GLU A 175 -46.17 -75.21 2.71
C GLU A 175 -47.37 -75.42 3.65
N PHE A 176 -47.90 -74.34 4.24
CA PHE A 176 -49.06 -74.41 5.11
C PHE A 176 -50.32 -74.84 4.36
N GLU A 177 -50.54 -74.34 3.14
CA GLU A 177 -51.65 -74.75 2.27
C GLU A 177 -51.51 -76.23 1.86
N ALA A 178 -50.30 -76.66 1.47
CA ALA A 178 -49.99 -78.04 1.14
C ALA A 178 -50.21 -78.98 2.35
N TYR A 179 -49.77 -78.57 3.53
CA TYR A 179 -50.01 -79.30 4.78
C TYR A 179 -51.50 -79.42 5.11
N ARG A 180 -52.27 -78.32 4.93
CA ARG A 180 -53.72 -78.30 5.15
C ARG A 180 -54.42 -79.24 4.19
N LYS A 181 -54.03 -79.26 2.92
CA LYS A 181 -54.56 -80.18 1.90
C LYS A 181 -54.24 -81.63 2.25
N LYS A 182 -52.98 -81.95 2.53
CA LYS A 182 -52.52 -83.30 2.92
C LYS A 182 -53.20 -83.79 4.20
N SER A 183 -53.41 -82.91 5.18
CA SER A 183 -54.12 -83.26 6.41
C SER A 183 -55.59 -83.61 6.12
N ARG A 184 -56.28 -82.82 5.29
CA ARG A 184 -57.65 -83.14 4.85
C ARG A 184 -57.73 -84.48 4.14
N GLU A 185 -56.85 -84.73 3.17
CA GLU A 185 -56.76 -86.01 2.45
C GLU A 185 -56.53 -87.19 3.41
N ARG A 186 -55.66 -87.04 4.42
CA ARG A 186 -55.46 -88.05 5.46
C ARG A 186 -56.71 -88.32 6.30
N TYR A 187 -57.43 -87.27 6.72
CA TYR A 187 -58.69 -87.43 7.46
C TYR A 187 -59.76 -88.11 6.63
N GLU A 188 -59.89 -87.74 5.35
CA GLU A 188 -60.82 -88.38 4.42
C GLU A 188 -60.49 -89.87 4.23
N GLN A 189 -59.20 -90.21 4.01
CA GLN A 189 -58.76 -91.59 3.91
C GLN A 189 -58.99 -92.38 5.19
N LEU A 190 -58.71 -91.80 6.37
CA LEU A 190 -58.95 -92.43 7.67
C LEU A 190 -60.45 -92.70 7.87
N ALA A 191 -61.33 -91.75 7.51
CA ALA A 191 -62.77 -91.91 7.61
C ALA A 191 -63.28 -93.04 6.68
N VAL A 192 -62.76 -93.11 5.45
CA VAL A 192 -63.07 -94.19 4.50
C VAL A 192 -62.57 -95.55 5.01
N GLN A 193 -61.36 -95.62 5.54
CA GLN A 193 -60.80 -96.84 6.14
C GLN A 193 -61.62 -97.30 7.34
N HIS A 194 -61.93 -96.39 8.27
CA HIS A 194 -62.76 -96.67 9.44
C HIS A 194 -64.16 -97.18 9.04
N HIS A 195 -64.80 -96.57 8.04
CA HIS A 195 -66.08 -97.05 7.51
C HIS A 195 -65.98 -98.47 6.92
N ASN A 196 -64.92 -98.74 6.16
CA ASN A 196 -64.66 -100.06 5.58
C ASN A 196 -64.41 -101.13 6.65
N GLU A 197 -63.70 -100.79 7.73
CA GLU A 197 -63.47 -101.67 8.87
C GLU A 197 -64.79 -102.00 9.60
N LEU A 198 -65.62 -101.00 9.88
CA LEU A 198 -66.96 -101.21 10.46
C LEU A 198 -67.82 -102.11 9.58
N ARG A 199 -67.79 -101.91 8.25
CA ARG A 199 -68.53 -102.75 7.30
C ARG A 199 -68.06 -104.20 7.32
N LYS A 200 -66.75 -104.44 7.46
CA LYS A 200 -66.18 -105.79 7.61
C LYS A 200 -66.60 -106.45 8.92
N LEU A 201 -66.66 -105.70 10.03
CA LEU A 201 -67.07 -106.23 11.34
C LEU A 201 -68.57 -106.56 11.42
N LYS A 202 -69.42 -105.81 10.73
CA LYS A 202 -70.88 -106.03 10.69
C LYS A 202 -71.33 -107.11 9.69
N GLY A 203 -70.41 -107.59 8.84
CA GLY A 203 -70.64 -108.66 7.86
C GLY A 203 -70.32 -110.07 8.38
N LYS A 204 -70.26 -110.25 9.70
CA LYS A 204 -70.16 -111.54 10.40
C LYS A 204 -71.37 -111.72 11.29
#